data_AF-A0A934M9J0-F1
#
_entry.id   AF-A0A934M9J0-F1
#
_cell.length_a   1.000
_cell.length_b   1.000
_cell.length_c   1.000
_cell.angle_alpha   90.00
_cell.angle_beta   90.00
_cell.angle_gamma   90.00
#
_symmetry.space_group_name_H-M   'P 1'
#
loop_
_entity.id
_entity.type
_entity.pdbx_description
1 polymer ?
#
loop_
_entity_poly.entity_id
_entity_poly.type
_entity_poly.pdbx_seq_one_letter_code
_entity_poly.pdbx_strand_id
1 'polypeptide(L)'
;MDDVTDEAARDAALLSELVDPGARQILEAEDPWQAYEVANALFPPLVHQTMTLCGGMFIAWAELVDVFETGKTPVADAHAALRRAAAEWLRRTGPPTEEHVRRWVSLAGDEVAFLFDRDGTFWQGPRA
;
A
#
# COMPACT_ATOMS: atom_id res chain seq x y z
N MET A 1 -17.11 5.12 27.31
CA MET A 1 -16.06 5.78 26.51
C MET A 1 -14.81 4.90 26.42
N ASP A 2 -14.87 3.64 26.87
CA ASP A 2 -13.74 2.70 26.80
C ASP A 2 -13.77 1.85 25.50
N ASP A 3 -14.97 1.57 24.98
CA ASP A 3 -15.20 0.67 23.84
C ASP A 3 -14.52 1.10 22.52
N VAL A 4 -14.54 2.41 22.22
CA VAL A 4 -13.95 2.97 20.98
C VAL A 4 -12.42 2.89 20.99
N THR A 5 -11.80 3.00 22.17
CA THR A 5 -10.34 2.96 22.30
C THR A 5 -9.83 1.53 22.17
N ASP A 6 -10.59 0.55 22.67
CA ASP A 6 -10.30 -0.88 22.54
C ASP A 6 -10.50 -1.39 21.11
N GLU A 7 -11.48 -0.85 20.38
CA GLU A 7 -11.69 -1.12 18.96
C GLU A 7 -10.52 -0.61 18.11
N ALA A 8 -10.15 0.66 18.25
CA ALA A 8 -9.04 1.24 17.50
C ALA A 8 -7.68 0.56 17.78
N ALA A 9 -7.44 0.09 19.00
CA ALA A 9 -6.23 -0.64 19.35
C ALA A 9 -6.19 -2.05 18.73
N ARG A 10 -7.34 -2.76 18.74
CA ARG A 10 -7.49 -4.07 18.10
C ARG A 10 -7.28 -3.99 16.59
N ASP A 11 -7.87 -2.96 16.00
CA ASP A 11 -7.78 -2.61 14.59
C ASP A 11 -6.34 -2.34 14.16
N ALA A 12 -5.61 -1.51 14.91
CA ALA A 12 -4.20 -1.26 14.66
C ALA A 12 -3.36 -2.55 14.78
N ALA A 13 -3.61 -3.37 15.80
CA ALA A 13 -2.90 -4.65 15.97
C ALA A 13 -3.14 -5.59 14.79
N LEU A 14 -4.39 -5.69 14.31
CA LEU A 14 -4.75 -6.50 13.15
C LEU A 14 -4.07 -6.01 11.87
N LEU A 15 -3.99 -4.70 11.64
CA LEU A 15 -3.24 -4.14 10.52
C LEU A 15 -1.76 -4.52 10.56
N SER A 16 -1.16 -4.51 11.75
CA SER A 16 0.22 -4.98 11.93
C SER A 16 0.37 -6.46 11.57
N GLU A 17 -0.55 -7.30 12.02
CA GLU A 17 -0.55 -8.74 11.72
C GLU A 17 -0.68 -9.03 10.22
N LEU A 18 -1.54 -8.29 9.53
CA LEU A 18 -1.82 -8.48 8.12
C LEU A 18 -0.72 -7.91 7.21
N VAL A 19 -0.28 -6.67 7.47
CA VAL A 19 0.56 -5.92 6.52
C VAL A 19 2.06 -6.08 6.81
N ASP A 20 2.47 -6.17 8.07
CA ASP A 20 3.90 -6.21 8.40
C ASP A 20 4.65 -7.40 7.78
N PRO A 21 4.09 -8.64 7.77
CA PRO A 21 4.75 -9.77 7.12
C PRO A 21 4.94 -9.55 5.62
N GLY A 22 3.91 -9.06 4.92
CA GLY A 22 3.98 -8.77 3.49
C GLY A 22 4.96 -7.65 3.16
N ALA A 23 4.96 -6.57 3.95
CA ALA A 23 5.91 -5.48 3.80
C ALA A 23 7.37 -5.96 3.96
N ARG A 24 7.65 -6.87 4.90
CA ARG A 24 8.99 -7.48 5.04
C ARG A 24 9.35 -8.33 3.83
N GLN A 25 8.45 -9.18 3.36
CA GLN A 25 8.67 -10.02 2.18
C GLN A 25 8.91 -9.19 0.91
N ILE A 26 8.21 -8.07 0.72
CA ILE A 26 8.48 -7.12 -0.38
C ILE A 26 9.90 -6.56 -0.30
N LEU A 27 10.38 -6.21 0.90
CA LEU A 27 11.73 -5.69 1.08
C LEU A 27 12.82 -6.76 0.88
N GLU A 28 12.50 -8.01 1.15
CA GLU A 28 13.40 -9.16 0.98
C GLU A 28 13.39 -9.71 -0.46
N ALA A 29 12.35 -9.43 -1.24
CA ALA A 29 12.23 -9.90 -2.61
C ALA A 29 13.32 -9.30 -3.52
N GLU A 30 14.09 -10.17 -4.16
CA GLU A 30 15.04 -9.80 -5.20
C GLU A 30 14.36 -9.70 -6.58
N ASP A 31 13.34 -10.54 -6.81
CA ASP A 31 12.51 -10.51 -8.02
C ASP A 31 11.35 -9.51 -7.86
N PRO A 32 11.25 -8.48 -8.72
CA PRO A 32 10.10 -7.57 -8.77
C PRO A 32 8.73 -8.26 -8.80
N TRP A 33 8.62 -9.40 -9.50
CA TRP A 33 7.34 -10.08 -9.64
C TRP A 33 6.92 -10.81 -8.38
N GLN A 34 7.89 -11.32 -7.61
CA GLN A 34 7.63 -11.87 -6.28
C GLN A 34 7.12 -10.77 -5.33
N ALA A 35 7.71 -9.58 -5.37
CA ALA A 35 7.23 -8.43 -4.57
C ALA A 35 5.79 -8.05 -4.94
N TYR A 36 5.48 -8.03 -6.24
CA TYR A 36 4.14 -7.79 -6.77
C TYR A 36 3.12 -8.85 -6.30
N GLU A 37 3.49 -10.15 -6.34
CA GLU A 37 2.62 -11.23 -5.89
C GLU A 37 2.29 -11.11 -4.39
N VAL A 38 3.30 -10.77 -3.58
CA VAL A 38 3.11 -10.49 -2.14
C VAL A 38 2.17 -9.30 -1.94
N ALA A 39 2.37 -8.20 -2.68
CA ALA A 39 1.51 -7.02 -2.60
C ALA A 39 0.05 -7.37 -2.96
N ASN A 40 -0.15 -8.13 -4.03
CA ASN A 40 -1.47 -8.63 -4.44
C ASN A 40 -2.14 -9.54 -3.41
N ALA A 41 -1.36 -10.37 -2.73
CA ALA A 41 -1.88 -11.25 -1.68
C ALA A 41 -2.39 -10.48 -0.45
N LEU A 42 -2.04 -9.20 -0.29
CA LEU A 42 -2.53 -8.35 0.80
C LEU A 42 -3.96 -7.82 0.56
N PHE A 43 -4.51 -7.90 -0.66
CA PHE A 43 -5.84 -7.34 -0.97
C PHE A 43 -6.98 -8.07 -0.28
N PRO A 44 -7.13 -9.41 -0.39
CA PRO A 44 -8.24 -10.10 0.24
C PRO A 44 -8.36 -9.83 1.75
N PRO A 45 -7.29 -9.92 2.57
CA PRO A 45 -7.43 -9.66 3.99
C PRO A 45 -7.75 -8.20 4.32
N LEU A 46 -7.31 -7.22 3.51
CA LEU A 46 -7.59 -5.80 3.70
C LEU A 46 -9.03 -5.42 3.33
N VAL A 47 -9.58 -6.00 2.25
CA VAL A 47 -10.98 -5.78 1.82
C VAL A 47 -11.98 -6.23 2.87
N HIS A 48 -11.65 -7.31 3.60
CA HIS A 48 -12.53 -7.85 4.63
C HIS A 48 -12.51 -7.06 5.95
N GLN A 49 -11.64 -6.04 6.09
CA GLN A 49 -11.62 -5.18 7.27
C GLN A 49 -12.51 -3.96 7.09
N THR A 50 -13.41 -3.73 8.06
CA THR A 50 -14.40 -2.62 8.06
C THR A 50 -13.90 -1.40 8.83
N MET A 51 -12.59 -1.16 8.86
CA MET A 51 -12.02 -0.11 9.70
C MET A 51 -11.99 1.25 9.02
N THR A 52 -12.19 2.31 9.81
CA THR A 52 -12.12 3.72 9.38
C THR A 52 -10.77 4.08 8.74
N LEU A 53 -9.70 3.36 9.07
CA LEU A 53 -8.33 3.57 8.58
C LEU A 53 -8.04 2.86 7.25
N CYS A 54 -8.89 1.95 6.78
CA CYS A 54 -8.54 1.04 5.69
C CYS A 54 -8.84 1.57 4.28
N GLY A 55 -9.80 2.48 4.11
CA GLY A 55 -10.25 2.90 2.77
C GLY A 55 -9.14 3.52 1.92
N GLY A 56 -8.41 4.51 2.46
CA GLY A 56 -7.28 5.12 1.75
C GLY A 56 -6.09 4.17 1.59
N MET A 57 -5.89 3.27 2.56
CA MET A 57 -4.81 2.28 2.51
C MET A 57 -5.05 1.25 1.41
N PHE A 58 -6.29 0.78 1.28
CA PHE A 58 -6.72 -0.12 0.22
C PHE A 58 -6.49 0.49 -1.16
N ILE A 59 -6.91 1.74 -1.36
CA ILE A 59 -6.72 2.46 -2.64
C ILE A 59 -5.23 2.62 -2.94
N ALA A 60 -4.43 3.08 -1.99
CA ALA A 60 -2.99 3.26 -2.19
C ALA A 60 -2.26 1.94 -2.53
N TRP A 61 -2.69 0.81 -1.94
CA TRP A 61 -2.17 -0.51 -2.30
C TRP A 61 -2.59 -0.96 -3.69
N ALA A 62 -3.87 -0.76 -4.06
CA ALA A 62 -4.39 -0.97 -5.42
C ALA A 62 -3.54 -0.23 -6.44
N GLU A 63 -3.33 1.06 -6.22
CA GLU A 63 -2.60 1.92 -7.13
C GLU A 63 -1.13 1.52 -7.26
N LEU A 64 -0.47 1.10 -6.17
CA LEU A 64 0.90 0.60 -6.24
C LEU A 64 1.04 -0.71 -7.03
N VAL A 65 0.03 -1.58 -6.99
CA VAL A 65 -0.03 -2.79 -7.83
C VAL A 65 -0.35 -2.42 -9.28
N ASP A 66 -1.28 -1.49 -9.51
CA ASP A 66 -1.65 -1.03 -10.86
C ASP A 66 -0.44 -0.50 -11.64
N VAL A 67 0.53 0.14 -10.97
CA VAL A 67 1.80 0.56 -11.59
C VAL A 67 2.50 -0.59 -12.31
N PHE A 68 2.50 -1.81 -11.74
CA PHE A 68 3.01 -3.01 -12.41
C PHE A 68 2.11 -3.45 -13.57
N GLU A 69 0.80 -3.44 -13.35
CA GLU A 69 -0.17 -4.00 -14.30
C GLU A 69 -0.34 -3.14 -15.57
N THR A 70 -0.06 -1.83 -15.48
CA THR A 70 -0.15 -0.93 -16.65
C THR A 70 0.74 -1.35 -17.80
N GLY A 71 1.86 -2.02 -17.51
CA GLY A 71 2.92 -2.32 -18.48
C GLY A 71 3.61 -1.08 -19.05
N LYS A 72 3.35 0.10 -18.49
CA LYS A 72 3.90 1.39 -18.94
C LYS A 72 5.12 1.83 -18.13
N THR A 73 5.07 1.56 -16.83
CA THR A 73 6.19 1.82 -15.93
C THR A 73 7.22 0.70 -16.05
N PRO A 74 8.53 1.01 -16.18
CA PRO A 74 9.57 -0.01 -16.10
C PRO A 74 9.46 -0.81 -14.80
N VAL A 75 9.51 -2.15 -14.89
CA VAL A 75 9.31 -3.05 -13.74
C VAL A 75 10.24 -2.73 -12.56
N ALA A 76 11.46 -2.29 -12.82
CA ALA A 76 12.41 -1.88 -11.77
C ALA A 76 11.94 -0.64 -10.99
N ASP A 77 11.31 0.31 -11.66
CA ASP A 77 10.78 1.53 -11.03
C ASP A 77 9.51 1.22 -10.24
N ALA A 78 8.63 0.37 -10.77
CA ALA A 78 7.46 -0.14 -10.06
C ALA A 78 7.87 -0.87 -8.76
N HIS A 79 8.88 -1.73 -8.85
CA HIS A 79 9.45 -2.41 -7.68
C HIS A 79 10.07 -1.43 -6.69
N ALA A 80 10.80 -0.41 -7.15
CA ALA A 80 11.36 0.61 -6.28
C ALA A 80 10.28 1.39 -5.51
N ALA A 81 9.17 1.78 -6.15
CA ALA A 81 8.04 2.45 -5.48
C ALA A 81 7.40 1.54 -4.42
N LEU A 82 7.12 0.28 -4.77
CA LEU A 82 6.54 -0.69 -3.84
C LEU A 82 7.45 -0.94 -2.63
N ARG A 83 8.76 -1.07 -2.84
CA ARG A 83 9.76 -1.19 -1.75
C ARG A 83 9.79 0.05 -0.86
N ARG A 84 9.71 1.26 -1.41
CA ARG A 84 9.66 2.50 -0.61
C ARG A 84 8.41 2.54 0.25
N ALA A 85 7.26 2.19 -0.29
CA ALA A 85 6.02 2.15 0.47
C ALA A 85 6.06 1.08 1.57
N ALA A 86 6.59 -0.11 1.29
CA ALA A 86 6.80 -1.16 2.30
C ALA A 86 7.80 -0.73 3.40
N ALA A 87 8.89 -0.07 3.02
CA ALA A 87 9.86 0.48 3.97
C ALA A 87 9.22 1.54 4.86
N GLU A 88 8.48 2.50 4.28
CA GLU A 88 7.80 3.55 5.04
C GLU A 88 6.78 2.95 6.02
N TRP A 89 6.03 1.94 5.59
CA TRP A 89 5.10 1.23 6.48
C TRP A 89 5.80 0.76 7.75
N LEU A 90 6.96 0.11 7.60
CA LEU A 90 7.71 -0.51 8.69
C LEU A 90 8.56 0.47 9.53
N ARG A 91 8.56 1.78 9.25
CA ARG A 91 9.36 2.76 10.02
C ARG A 91 8.87 3.00 11.45
N ARG A 92 7.61 2.67 11.72
CA ARG A 92 7.02 2.85 13.04
C ARG A 92 7.53 1.81 14.05
N THR A 93 7.51 2.19 15.33
CA THR A 93 7.75 1.25 16.44
C THR A 93 6.42 0.90 17.10
N GLY A 94 5.83 -0.24 16.71
CA GLY A 94 4.56 -0.74 17.26
C GLY A 94 3.38 -0.68 16.28
N PRO A 95 2.14 -0.85 16.78
CA PRO A 95 0.94 -0.79 15.96
C PRO A 95 0.81 0.55 15.21
N PRO A 96 0.24 0.56 13.99
CA PRO A 96 0.04 1.78 13.21
C PRO A 96 -0.93 2.73 13.92
N THR A 97 -0.53 4.00 14.03
CA THR A 97 -1.44 5.08 14.41
C THR A 97 -2.18 5.58 13.18
N GLU A 98 -3.29 6.28 13.37
CA GLU A 98 -4.00 6.93 12.27
C GLU A 98 -3.09 7.90 11.49
N GLU A 99 -2.26 8.67 12.19
CA GLU A 99 -1.30 9.58 11.56
C GLU A 99 -0.29 8.84 10.68
N HIS A 100 0.21 7.69 11.16
CA HIS A 100 1.10 6.83 10.39
C HIS A 100 0.43 6.34 9.11
N VAL A 101 -0.81 5.84 9.20
CA VAL A 101 -1.58 5.39 8.03
C VAL A 101 -1.79 6.55 7.05
N ARG A 102 -2.23 7.72 7.52
CA ARG A 102 -2.44 8.90 6.66
C ARG A 102 -1.16 9.32 5.94
N ARG A 103 -0.04 9.37 6.65
CA ARG A 103 1.27 9.70 6.07
C ARG A 103 1.68 8.69 5.02
N TRP A 104 1.50 7.41 5.31
CA TRP A 104 1.83 6.34 4.38
C TRP A 104 0.97 6.40 3.11
N VAL A 105 -0.34 6.65 3.25
CA VAL A 105 -1.26 6.79 2.11
C VAL A 105 -0.84 7.96 1.23
N SER A 106 -0.48 9.10 1.83
CA SER A 106 0.01 10.27 1.09
C SER A 106 1.28 9.92 0.31
N LEU A 107 2.26 9.27 0.95
CA LEU A 107 3.51 8.89 0.28
C LEU A 107 3.27 7.93 -0.88
N ALA A 108 2.46 6.89 -0.67
CA ALA A 108 2.14 5.92 -1.71
C ALA A 108 1.41 6.58 -2.89
N GLY A 109 0.43 7.44 -2.60
CA GLY A 109 -0.28 8.22 -3.61
C GLY A 109 0.64 9.15 -4.41
N ASP A 110 1.58 9.83 -3.74
CA ASP A 110 2.54 10.72 -4.40
C ASP A 110 3.49 9.94 -5.33
N GLU A 111 3.97 8.77 -4.91
CA GLU A 111 4.80 7.88 -5.74
C GLU A 111 4.04 7.38 -6.97
N VAL A 112 2.80 6.93 -6.80
CA VAL A 112 1.98 6.46 -7.92
C VAL A 112 1.65 7.61 -8.86
N ALA A 113 1.23 8.76 -8.34
CA ALA A 113 0.91 9.93 -9.15
C ALA A 113 2.11 10.38 -10.00
N PHE A 114 3.31 10.37 -9.41
CA PHE A 114 4.55 10.67 -10.13
C PHE A 114 4.79 9.69 -11.29
N LEU A 115 4.66 8.38 -11.05
CA LEU A 115 4.88 7.37 -12.08
C LEU A 115 3.82 7.43 -13.19
N PHE A 116 2.56 7.65 -12.81
CA PHE A 116 1.45 7.79 -13.75
C PHE A 116 1.52 9.06 -14.59
N ASP A 117 2.00 10.18 -14.05
CA ASP A 117 2.24 11.40 -14.82
C ASP A 117 3.38 11.20 -15.83
N ARG A 118 4.45 10.50 -15.41
CA ARG A 118 5.62 10.21 -16.23
C ARG A 118 5.34 9.21 -17.36
N ASP A 119 4.68 8.09 -17.04
CA ASP A 119 4.59 6.92 -17.92
C ASP A 119 3.18 6.72 -18.50
N GLY A 120 2.17 7.39 -17.93
CA GLY A 120 0.77 7.28 -18.30
C GLY A 120 0.02 6.14 -17.58
N THR A 121 -1.32 6.17 -17.65
CA THR A 121 -2.21 5.20 -17.00
C THR A 121 -3.05 4.40 -18.00
N PHE A 122 -3.89 3.47 -17.56
CA PHE A 122 -4.86 2.78 -18.43
C PHE A 122 -5.90 3.73 -19.07
N TRP A 123 -6.15 4.88 -18.45
CA TRP A 123 -7.20 5.82 -18.85
C TRP A 123 -6.61 7.10 -19.46
N GLN A 124 -7.05 7.46 -20.65
CA GLN A 124 -6.61 8.71 -21.33
C GLN A 124 -7.60 9.87 -21.17
N GLY A 125 -8.61 9.75 -20.30
CA GLY A 125 -9.69 10.73 -20.24
C GLY A 125 -10.70 10.59 -21.39
N PRO A 126 -11.87 11.25 -21.29
CA PRO A 126 -12.70 11.47 -22.45
C PRO A 126 -11.93 12.33 -23.47
N ARG A 127 -11.89 11.89 -24.73
CA ARG A 127 -11.39 12.72 -25.84
C ARG A 127 -12.37 13.88 -26.03
N ALA A 128 -11.83 15.10 -26.07
CA ALA A 128 -12.59 16.32 -26.32
C ALA A 128 -13.35 16.27 -27.66
#